data_AF-A0A8H8CBI7-F1
#
_entry.id   AF-A0A8H8CBI7-F1
#
_cell.length_a   1.000
_cell.length_b   1.000
_cell.length_c   1.000
_cell.angle_alpha   90.00
_cell.angle_beta   90.00
_cell.angle_gamma   90.00
#
_symmetry.space_group_name_H-M   'P 1'
#
loop_
_entity.id
_entity.type
_entity.pdbx_description
1 polymer ?
#
loop_
_entity_poly.entity_id
_entity_poly.type
_entity_poly.pdbx_seq_one_letter_code
_entity_poly.pdbx_strand_id
1 'polypeptide(L)'
;MTKRAIPLIVGMINRPRFSSTLDILKALKTDSPYIQLDALGSMLPIRETLGRATKASDATVRVDINVYGPLSTLKSIGKLLSDSKVFLQRPDRPRPGTQYHNPHLLRFAGMEALTLEQQSLTNRGSGPVVKDHTLFQKTITNVYASLTRGAHLDRVDGDRRLKTQLLLHQEEALGFMMQRENGPVSSEYGLWNPMLDEPGWTPSSEVGGGILADEMGMGKSLSILALITKTIESSDQWGRGESSDADDRITVPQKPVRGTLVLVPSAGS
;
A
#
# COMPACT_ATOMS: atom_id res chain seq x y z
N MET A 1 10.96 -17.81 -37.75
CA MET A 1 10.63 -18.27 -36.39
C MET A 1 10.85 -17.12 -35.41
N THR A 2 9.80 -16.35 -35.16
CA THR A 2 9.79 -15.14 -34.33
C THR A 2 9.86 -15.54 -32.86
N LYS A 3 11.00 -15.26 -32.20
CA LYS A 3 11.15 -15.45 -30.75
C LYS A 3 10.11 -14.53 -30.07
N ARG A 4 9.02 -15.12 -29.57
CA ARG A 4 8.01 -14.42 -28.77
C ARG A 4 8.73 -13.75 -27.59
N ALA A 5 8.65 -12.43 -27.51
CA ALA A 5 9.18 -11.65 -26.42
C ALA A 5 8.53 -12.13 -25.11
N ILE A 6 9.34 -12.65 -24.20
CA ILE A 6 8.87 -13.12 -22.90
C ILE A 6 8.58 -11.87 -22.07
N PRO A 7 7.34 -11.65 -21.61
CA PRO A 7 7.00 -10.52 -20.75
C PRO A 7 7.80 -10.65 -19.46
N LEU A 8 8.61 -9.64 -19.18
CA LEU A 8 9.66 -9.68 -18.18
C LEU A 8 9.12 -9.08 -16.87
N ILE A 9 9.39 -9.73 -15.75
CA ILE A 9 9.38 -9.05 -14.44
C ILE A 9 10.47 -8.01 -14.50
N VAL A 10 10.27 -6.87 -13.87
CA VAL A 10 11.25 -5.80 -13.91
C VAL A 10 11.23 -5.18 -12.52
N GLY A 11 12.28 -5.43 -11.77
CA GLY A 11 12.34 -5.10 -10.36
C GLY A 11 13.78 -4.89 -9.91
N MET A 12 14.05 -3.78 -9.23
CA MET A 12 15.37 -3.42 -8.71
C MET A 12 15.44 -3.67 -7.21
N ILE A 13 16.47 -4.40 -6.77
CA ILE A 13 16.83 -4.52 -5.36
C ILE A 13 17.87 -3.43 -5.06
N ASN A 14 17.50 -2.44 -4.26
CA ASN A 14 18.37 -1.32 -3.92
C ASN A 14 19.16 -1.62 -2.63
N ARG A 15 20.49 -1.50 -2.66
CA ARG A 15 21.40 -1.57 -1.49
C ARG A 15 21.25 -2.82 -0.60
N PRO A 16 21.45 -4.05 -1.12
CA PRO A 16 21.45 -5.24 -0.27
C PRO A 16 22.53 -5.17 0.82
N ARG A 17 22.19 -5.50 2.07
CA ARG A 17 23.18 -5.83 3.11
C ARG A 17 23.56 -7.29 2.92
N PHE A 18 24.85 -7.52 2.68
CA PHE A 18 25.41 -8.57 1.82
C PHE A 18 25.35 -10.03 2.29
N SER A 19 24.50 -10.42 3.25
CA SER A 19 24.31 -11.84 3.59
C SER A 19 22.94 -12.36 3.15
N SER A 20 21.86 -11.82 3.70
CA SER A 20 20.51 -12.35 3.45
C SER A 20 20.05 -12.18 2.00
N THR A 21 20.43 -11.09 1.33
CA THR A 21 19.93 -10.80 -0.03
C THR A 21 20.59 -11.66 -1.10
N LEU A 22 21.83 -12.08 -0.88
CA LEU A 22 22.53 -13.01 -1.79
C LEU A 22 21.93 -14.40 -1.75
N ASP A 23 21.52 -14.87 -0.57
CA ASP A 23 20.88 -16.18 -0.44
C ASP A 23 19.48 -16.19 -1.06
N ILE A 24 18.75 -15.08 -1.00
CA ILE A 24 17.47 -14.90 -1.71
C ILE A 24 17.69 -14.93 -3.24
N LEU A 25 18.73 -14.26 -3.74
CA LEU A 25 19.05 -14.27 -5.17
C LEU A 25 19.46 -15.66 -5.66
N LYS A 26 20.18 -16.43 -4.83
CA LYS A 26 20.48 -17.84 -5.10
C LYS A 26 19.20 -18.67 -5.12
N ALA A 27 18.33 -18.52 -4.11
CA ALA A 27 17.05 -19.23 -4.06
C ALA A 27 16.19 -18.95 -5.30
N LEU A 28 16.11 -17.67 -5.73
CA LEU A 28 15.43 -17.30 -6.98
C LEU A 28 15.95 -18.06 -8.20
N LYS A 29 17.28 -18.18 -8.34
CA LYS A 29 17.88 -18.93 -9.45
C LYS A 29 17.68 -20.44 -9.34
N THR A 30 17.69 -20.98 -8.12
CA THR A 30 17.51 -22.42 -7.88
C THR A 30 16.06 -22.85 -8.10
N ASP A 31 15.10 -22.05 -7.63
CA ASP A 31 13.67 -22.38 -7.71
C ASP A 31 13.07 -22.11 -9.10
N SER A 32 13.73 -21.32 -9.93
CA SER A 32 13.26 -21.05 -11.29
C SER A 32 14.40 -20.84 -12.30
N PRO A 33 14.66 -21.82 -13.18
CA PRO A 33 15.75 -21.74 -14.16
C PRO A 33 15.52 -20.69 -15.25
N TYR A 34 14.30 -20.14 -15.35
CA TYR A 34 13.94 -19.11 -16.32
C TYR A 34 14.16 -17.68 -15.81
N ILE A 35 14.55 -17.53 -14.53
CA ILE A 35 14.84 -16.21 -13.96
C ILE A 35 16.25 -15.78 -14.37
N GLN A 36 16.34 -14.57 -14.94
CA GLN A 36 17.58 -13.91 -15.29
C GLN A 36 17.79 -12.71 -14.36
N LEU A 37 19.04 -12.48 -13.97
CA LEU A 37 19.44 -11.39 -13.08
C LEU A 37 20.51 -10.56 -13.80
N ASP A 38 20.27 -9.27 -13.97
CA ASP A 38 21.27 -8.33 -14.47
C ASP A 38 21.72 -7.41 -13.35
N ALA A 39 22.99 -7.51 -12.96
CA ALA A 39 23.60 -6.57 -12.02
C ALA A 39 24.15 -5.35 -12.77
N LEU A 40 23.70 -4.18 -12.37
CA LEU A 40 24.11 -2.87 -12.87
C LEU A 40 24.89 -2.16 -11.78
N GLY A 41 26.09 -1.69 -12.12
CA GLY A 41 26.95 -0.95 -11.20
C GLY A 41 27.78 0.08 -11.95
N SER A 42 28.09 1.19 -11.30
CA SER A 42 29.03 2.17 -11.86
C SER A 42 30.47 1.73 -11.61
N MET A 43 31.27 1.71 -12.67
CA MET A 43 32.68 1.30 -12.60
C MET A 43 33.55 2.23 -11.75
N LEU A 44 33.17 3.51 -11.62
CA LEU A 44 33.95 4.50 -10.87
C LEU A 44 33.95 4.20 -9.36
N PRO A 45 32.79 4.08 -8.66
CA PRO A 45 32.74 3.63 -7.26
C PRO A 45 33.38 2.27 -7.04
N ILE A 46 33.21 1.33 -7.97
CA ILE A 46 33.83 0.00 -7.87
C ILE A 46 35.36 0.15 -7.82
N ARG A 47 35.94 0.91 -8.75
CA ARG A 47 37.40 1.15 -8.81
C ARG A 47 37.93 1.89 -7.60
N GLU A 48 37.22 2.92 -7.13
CA GLU A 48 37.63 3.67 -5.93
C GLU A 48 37.59 2.79 -4.67
N THR A 49 36.54 1.98 -4.52
CA THR A 49 36.39 1.08 -3.38
C THR A 49 37.47 0.00 -3.40
N LEU A 50 37.73 -0.62 -4.56
CA LEU A 50 38.81 -1.60 -4.73
C LEU A 50 40.20 -0.99 -4.51
N GLY A 51 40.42 0.25 -4.95
CA GLY A 51 41.70 0.94 -4.80
C GLY A 51 42.01 1.38 -3.37
N ARG A 52 40.98 1.57 -2.53
CA ARG A 52 41.12 1.96 -1.12
C ARG A 52 41.03 0.79 -0.14
N ALA A 53 40.49 -0.35 -0.57
CA ALA A 53 40.29 -1.50 0.29
C ALA A 53 41.63 -2.15 0.66
N THR A 54 41.94 -2.19 1.96
CA THR A 54 43.11 -2.91 2.49
C THR A 54 42.75 -4.30 3.01
N LYS A 55 41.45 -4.57 3.23
CA LYS A 55 40.88 -5.84 3.67
C LYS A 55 39.66 -6.18 2.82
N ALA A 56 39.35 -7.47 2.70
CA ALA A 56 38.19 -7.93 1.91
C ALA A 56 36.85 -7.36 2.41
N SER A 57 36.72 -7.09 3.71
CA SER A 57 35.56 -6.41 4.30
C SER A 57 35.31 -5.02 3.73
N ASP A 58 36.38 -4.34 3.31
CA ASP A 58 36.36 -2.94 2.91
C ASP A 58 36.11 -2.80 1.39
N ALA A 59 36.19 -3.92 0.65
CA ALA A 59 35.90 -4.02 -0.78
C ALA A 59 34.41 -4.24 -1.08
N THR A 60 33.51 -3.63 -0.31
CA THR A 60 32.06 -3.83 -0.47
C THR A 60 31.48 -2.78 -1.41
N VAL A 61 30.90 -3.23 -2.54
CA VAL A 61 30.28 -2.32 -3.52
C VAL A 61 28.78 -2.59 -3.64
N ARG A 62 28.00 -1.52 -3.80
CA ARG A 62 26.56 -1.59 -4.04
C ARG A 62 26.29 -1.70 -5.54
N VAL A 63 25.37 -2.60 -5.89
CA VAL A 63 24.88 -2.81 -7.25
C VAL A 63 23.36 -2.84 -7.25
N ASP A 64 22.77 -2.44 -8.35
CA ASP A 64 21.35 -2.56 -8.63
C ASP A 64 21.12 -3.84 -9.43
N ILE A 65 20.12 -4.64 -9.08
CA ILE A 65 19.87 -5.93 -9.74
C ILE A 65 18.49 -5.92 -10.36
N ASN A 66 18.43 -6.03 -11.69
CA ASN A 66 17.19 -6.21 -12.43
C ASN A 66 16.85 -7.70 -12.48
N VAL A 67 15.66 -8.04 -12.01
CA VAL A 67 15.13 -9.42 -12.05
C VAL A 67 14.21 -9.57 -13.24
N TYR A 68 14.37 -10.63 -14.01
CA TYR A 68 13.66 -10.90 -15.26
C TYR A 68 13.14 -12.35 -15.29
N GLY A 69 11.93 -12.57 -15.79
CA GLY A 69 11.34 -13.92 -15.87
C GLY A 69 9.94 -13.89 -16.47
N PRO A 70 9.35 -15.06 -16.81
CA PRO A 70 8.03 -15.15 -17.41
C PRO A 70 6.91 -14.78 -16.42
N LEU A 71 5.79 -14.25 -16.92
CA LEU A 71 4.63 -13.88 -16.10
C LEU A 71 4.08 -15.00 -15.21
N SER A 72 4.25 -16.27 -15.61
CA SER A 72 3.86 -17.44 -14.80
C SER A 72 4.55 -17.48 -13.44
N THR A 73 5.74 -16.89 -13.32
CA THR A 73 6.54 -16.85 -12.09
C THR A 73 6.25 -15.64 -11.20
N LEU A 74 5.39 -14.71 -11.65
CA LEU A 74 5.13 -13.45 -10.96
C LEU A 74 4.64 -13.66 -9.52
N LYS A 75 3.67 -14.57 -9.32
CA LYS A 75 3.10 -14.85 -7.99
C LYS A 75 4.12 -15.49 -7.04
N SER A 76 4.87 -16.49 -7.51
CA SER A 76 5.85 -17.21 -6.68
C SER A 76 7.01 -16.31 -6.28
N ILE A 77 7.56 -15.53 -7.22
CA ILE A 77 8.61 -14.53 -6.95
C ILE A 77 8.10 -13.46 -6.00
N GLY A 78 6.88 -12.96 -6.23
CA GLY A 78 6.23 -12.00 -5.34
C GLY A 78 6.18 -12.48 -3.90
N LYS A 79 5.71 -13.71 -3.69
CA LYS A 79 5.65 -14.35 -2.38
C LYS A 79 7.04 -14.50 -1.74
N LEU A 80 7.99 -15.12 -2.44
CA LEU A 80 9.34 -15.36 -1.94
C LEU A 80 10.03 -14.06 -1.50
N LEU A 81 9.92 -13.01 -2.32
CA LEU A 81 10.49 -11.71 -2.04
C LEU A 81 9.78 -11.01 -0.87
N SER A 82 8.44 -11.05 -0.83
CA SER A 82 7.65 -10.48 0.27
C SER A 82 7.93 -11.16 1.62
N ASP A 83 8.00 -12.49 1.64
CA ASP A 83 8.34 -13.28 2.84
C ASP A 83 9.72 -12.89 3.38
N SER A 84 10.62 -12.50 2.48
CA SER A 84 11.96 -12.03 2.80
C SER A 84 12.07 -10.51 2.99
N LYS A 85 10.95 -9.78 3.00
CA LYS A 85 10.86 -8.30 3.10
C LYS A 85 11.66 -7.55 2.03
N VAL A 86 11.79 -8.15 0.85
CA VAL A 86 12.42 -7.53 -0.34
C VAL A 86 11.31 -7.10 -1.29
N PHE A 87 11.28 -5.81 -1.64
CA PHE A 87 10.26 -5.26 -2.53
C PHE A 87 10.90 -4.73 -3.80
N LEU A 88 10.38 -5.18 -4.94
CA LEU A 88 10.92 -4.79 -6.24
C LEU A 88 10.59 -3.32 -6.51
N GLN A 89 11.60 -2.56 -6.91
CA GLN A 89 11.43 -1.18 -7.37
C GLN A 89 11.45 -1.12 -8.90
N ARG A 90 10.98 -0.02 -9.48
CA ARG A 90 11.17 0.19 -10.92
C ARG A 90 12.67 0.39 -11.22
N PRO A 91 13.24 -0.33 -12.19
CA PRO A 91 14.64 -0.15 -12.55
C PRO A 91 14.82 1.01 -13.51
N ASP A 92 15.97 1.65 -13.38
CA ASP A 92 16.37 2.80 -14.18
C ASP A 92 16.70 2.43 -15.63
N ARG A 93 17.18 1.20 -15.85
CA ARG A 93 17.67 0.73 -17.16
C ARG A 93 17.16 -0.69 -17.48
N PRO A 94 15.88 -0.85 -17.83
CA PRO A 94 15.36 -2.14 -18.28
C PRO A 94 15.91 -2.50 -19.66
N ARG A 95 15.93 -3.80 -19.99
CA ARG A 95 16.27 -4.26 -21.34
C ARG A 95 15.24 -3.74 -22.37
N PRO A 96 15.65 -3.36 -23.59
CA PRO A 96 14.70 -2.98 -24.63
C PRO A 96 13.71 -4.11 -24.96
N GLY A 97 12.43 -3.77 -25.17
CA GLY A 97 11.39 -4.73 -25.55
C GLY A 97 10.77 -5.52 -24.40
N THR A 98 11.05 -5.14 -23.14
CA THR A 98 10.51 -5.82 -21.96
C THR A 98 9.33 -5.06 -21.37
N GLN A 99 8.27 -5.78 -21.03
CA GLN A 99 7.17 -5.21 -20.24
C GLN A 99 7.58 -5.09 -18.77
N TYR A 100 7.01 -4.13 -18.03
CA TYR A 100 7.22 -4.00 -16.59
C TYR A 100 6.04 -4.61 -15.85
N HIS A 101 6.31 -5.67 -15.08
CA HIS A 101 5.33 -6.26 -14.15
C HIS A 101 5.98 -6.41 -12.78
N ASN A 102 5.33 -5.84 -11.77
CA ASN A 102 5.79 -5.92 -10.39
C ASN A 102 4.74 -6.66 -9.55
N PRO A 103 5.08 -7.81 -8.94
CA PRO A 103 4.14 -8.63 -8.18
C PRO A 103 3.63 -7.95 -6.89
N HIS A 104 4.26 -6.85 -6.47
CA HIS A 104 3.90 -6.09 -5.28
C HIS A 104 2.91 -4.95 -5.58
N LEU A 105 2.55 -4.74 -6.84
CA LEU A 105 1.54 -3.74 -7.21
C LEU A 105 0.13 -4.35 -7.18
N LEU A 106 -0.78 -3.69 -6.46
CA LEU A 106 -2.20 -4.03 -6.47
C LEU A 106 -2.82 -3.60 -7.79
N ARG A 107 -3.47 -4.54 -8.48
CA ARG A 107 -4.24 -4.27 -9.70
C ARG A 107 -5.70 -4.64 -9.45
N PHE A 108 -6.57 -3.64 -9.53
CA PHE A 108 -8.01 -3.82 -9.43
C PHE A 108 -8.60 -3.93 -10.85
N ALA A 109 -9.53 -4.88 -11.05
CA ALA A 109 -10.26 -5.00 -12.30
C ALA A 109 -11.02 -3.69 -12.58
N GLY A 110 -10.87 -3.13 -13.78
CA GLY A 110 -11.49 -1.85 -14.17
C GLY A 110 -10.68 -0.58 -13.87
N MET A 111 -9.55 -0.68 -13.13
CA MET A 111 -8.64 0.46 -12.86
C MET A 111 -7.31 0.36 -13.63
N GLU A 112 -7.28 -0.40 -14.73
CA GLU A 112 -6.06 -0.65 -15.50
C GLU A 112 -5.40 0.64 -16.06
N ALA A 113 -6.20 1.69 -16.28
CA ALA A 113 -5.73 3.00 -16.73
C ALA A 113 -4.69 3.64 -15.78
N LEU A 114 -4.86 3.50 -14.46
CA LEU A 114 -3.90 4.03 -13.47
C LEU A 114 -2.56 3.30 -13.50
N THR A 115 -2.55 2.02 -13.91
CA THR A 115 -1.33 1.23 -14.05
C THR A 115 -0.61 1.45 -15.40
N LEU A 116 -1.33 1.90 -16.43
CA LEU A 116 -0.79 2.16 -17.77
C LEU A 116 0.08 3.43 -17.84
N GLU A 117 -0.17 4.42 -16.99
CA GLU A 117 0.67 5.63 -16.92
C GLU A 117 2.11 5.35 -16.45
N GLN A 118 2.32 4.28 -15.69
CA GLN A 118 3.67 3.81 -15.41
C GLN A 118 4.32 3.13 -16.62
N GLN A 119 3.55 2.60 -17.58
CA GLN A 119 4.10 1.85 -18.74
C GLN A 119 4.47 2.74 -19.93
N SER A 120 3.91 3.95 -20.06
CA SER A 120 4.04 4.80 -21.25
C SER A 120 5.39 5.55 -21.40
N LEU A 121 6.26 5.54 -20.39
CA LEU A 121 7.56 6.23 -20.46
C LEU A 121 8.62 5.56 -21.37
N THR A 122 8.32 4.40 -21.97
CA THR A 122 9.30 3.63 -22.78
C THR A 122 9.05 3.61 -24.28
N ASN A 123 7.97 4.20 -24.80
CA ASN A 123 7.79 4.32 -26.25
C ASN A 123 8.41 5.64 -26.76
N ARG A 124 9.75 5.74 -26.69
CA ARG A 124 10.51 6.81 -27.36
C ARG A 124 10.61 6.53 -28.87
N GLY A 125 9.50 6.70 -29.57
CA GLY A 125 9.52 7.23 -30.93
C GLY A 125 9.52 8.76 -30.84
N SER A 126 10.40 9.41 -31.60
CA SER A 126 10.58 10.87 -31.63
C SER A 126 9.24 11.60 -31.81
N GLY A 127 8.79 12.35 -30.81
CA GLY A 127 7.60 13.19 -30.82
C GLY A 127 7.54 14.07 -29.57
N PRO A 128 6.89 15.25 -29.61
CA PRO A 128 6.91 16.19 -28.50
C PRO A 128 6.27 15.56 -27.27
N VAL A 129 7.01 15.51 -26.16
CA VAL A 129 6.53 15.05 -24.86
C VAL A 129 5.52 16.05 -24.35
N VAL A 130 4.25 15.89 -24.74
CA VAL A 130 3.14 16.44 -23.98
C VAL A 130 3.09 15.61 -22.70
N LYS A 131 3.61 16.17 -21.61
CA LYS A 131 3.38 15.65 -20.27
C LYS A 131 1.88 15.55 -20.09
N ASP A 132 1.37 14.33 -20.10
CA ASP A 132 -0.06 14.03 -20.05
C ASP A 132 -0.61 14.14 -18.63
N HIS A 133 -0.27 15.25 -17.97
CA HIS A 133 -0.80 15.63 -16.67
C HIS A 133 -2.32 15.83 -16.74
N THR A 134 -2.84 16.11 -17.94
CA THR A 134 -4.25 16.35 -18.18
C THR A 134 -5.06 15.05 -18.14
N LEU A 135 -4.57 13.92 -18.69
CA LEU A 135 -5.24 12.63 -18.54
C LEU A 135 -5.12 12.08 -17.11
N PHE A 136 -3.99 12.29 -16.43
CA PHE A 136 -3.84 11.93 -15.01
C PHE A 136 -4.84 12.70 -14.14
N GLN A 137 -4.90 14.03 -14.29
CA GLN A 137 -5.87 14.84 -13.55
C GLN A 137 -7.31 14.46 -13.90
N LYS A 138 -7.64 14.18 -15.17
CA LYS A 138 -8.98 13.73 -15.55
C LYS A 138 -9.34 12.39 -14.91
N THR A 139 -8.41 11.44 -14.87
CA THR A 139 -8.64 10.12 -14.26
C THR A 139 -8.82 10.25 -12.75
N ILE A 140 -7.99 11.05 -12.09
CA ILE A 140 -8.14 11.38 -10.66
C ILE A 140 -9.50 12.05 -10.40
N THR A 141 -9.87 13.06 -11.17
CA THR A 141 -11.15 13.76 -11.05
C THR A 141 -12.32 12.80 -11.24
N ASN A 142 -12.23 11.88 -12.20
CA ASN A 142 -13.28 10.87 -12.43
C ASN A 142 -13.37 9.88 -11.27
N VAL A 143 -12.25 9.46 -10.69
CA VAL A 143 -12.23 8.59 -9.50
C VAL A 143 -12.83 9.33 -8.31
N TYR A 144 -12.43 10.57 -8.05
CA TYR A 144 -13.02 11.41 -7.00
C TYR A 144 -14.52 11.61 -7.19
N ALA A 145 -14.98 11.85 -8.42
CA ALA A 145 -16.40 11.98 -8.73
C ALA A 145 -17.17 10.66 -8.57
N SER A 146 -16.50 9.53 -8.71
CA SER A 146 -17.09 8.20 -8.51
C SER A 146 -17.17 7.80 -7.03
N LEU A 147 -16.52 8.55 -6.11
CA LEU A 147 -16.68 8.38 -4.67
C LEU A 147 -18.01 8.98 -4.21
N THR A 148 -19.11 8.29 -4.51
CA THR A 148 -20.48 8.71 -4.16
C THR A 148 -20.81 8.61 -2.66
N ARG A 149 -19.89 8.10 -1.85
CA ARG A 149 -20.08 7.83 -0.42
C ARG A 149 -20.35 9.08 0.42
N GLY A 150 -19.91 10.26 -0.02
CA GLY A 150 -20.16 11.51 0.69
C GLY A 150 -21.58 12.08 0.52
N ALA A 151 -22.39 11.54 -0.40
CA ALA A 151 -23.69 12.11 -0.74
C ALA A 151 -24.83 11.71 0.22
N HIS A 152 -24.63 10.67 1.04
CA HIS A 152 -25.68 10.12 1.91
C HIS A 152 -25.11 9.71 3.29
N LEU A 153 -24.38 10.62 3.93
CA LEU A 153 -23.89 10.41 5.29
C LEU A 153 -24.90 10.94 6.31
N ASP A 154 -25.20 10.11 7.31
CA ASP A 154 -26.01 10.52 8.44
C ASP A 154 -25.25 11.53 9.30
N ARG A 155 -25.97 12.55 9.77
CA ARG A 155 -25.45 13.55 10.69
C ARG A 155 -25.50 13.05 12.11
N VAL A 156 -24.38 13.19 12.81
CA VAL A 156 -24.29 12.86 14.23
C VAL A 156 -23.84 14.09 14.99
N ASP A 157 -24.64 14.50 15.97
CA ASP A 157 -24.31 15.61 16.85
C ASP A 157 -23.05 15.32 17.68
N GLY A 158 -22.27 16.36 17.94
CA GLY A 158 -21.12 16.30 18.84
C GLY A 158 -21.49 15.87 20.26
N ASP A 159 -20.49 15.39 21.01
CA ASP A 159 -20.68 15.07 22.42
C ASP A 159 -20.82 16.35 23.27
N ARG A 160 -21.59 16.28 24.37
CA ARG A 160 -21.77 17.39 25.34
C ARG A 160 -20.45 17.96 25.89
N ARG A 161 -19.37 17.18 25.87
CA ARG A 161 -18.02 17.57 26.32
C ARG A 161 -17.31 18.48 25.32
N LEU A 162 -17.74 18.53 24.07
CA LEU A 162 -17.24 19.47 23.08
C LEU A 162 -17.87 20.84 23.32
N LYS A 163 -17.04 21.84 23.58
CA LYS A 163 -17.49 23.23 23.70
C LYS A 163 -17.81 23.87 22.34
N THR A 164 -17.12 23.41 21.30
CA THR A 164 -17.27 23.92 19.94
C THR A 164 -18.39 23.16 19.25
N GLN A 165 -19.34 23.87 18.65
CA GLN A 165 -20.37 23.28 17.80
C GLN A 165 -19.74 22.74 16.51
N LEU A 166 -20.13 21.54 16.12
CA LEU A 166 -19.71 20.95 14.85
C LEU A 166 -20.41 21.65 13.69
N LEU A 167 -19.67 21.83 12.60
CA LEU A 167 -20.26 22.24 11.34
C LEU A 167 -20.95 21.03 10.69
N LEU A 168 -21.87 21.31 9.77
CA LEU A 168 -22.69 20.30 9.10
C LEU A 168 -21.86 19.13 8.52
N HIS A 169 -20.79 19.45 7.81
CA HIS A 169 -19.89 18.46 7.22
C HIS A 169 -19.07 17.70 8.27
N GLN A 170 -18.87 18.27 9.46
CA GLN A 170 -18.17 17.62 10.56
C GLN A 170 -19.08 16.62 11.30
N GLU A 171 -20.38 16.89 11.36
CA GLU A 171 -21.39 15.94 11.84
C GLU A 171 -21.53 14.75 10.88
N GLU A 172 -21.50 15.01 9.58
CA GLU A 172 -21.48 13.97 8.53
C GLU A 172 -20.18 13.15 8.62
N ALA A 173 -19.03 13.81 8.79
CA ALA A 173 -17.75 13.12 9.01
C ALA A 173 -17.76 12.27 10.29
N LEU A 174 -18.37 12.75 11.37
CA LEU A 174 -18.51 12.00 12.62
C LEU A 174 -19.38 10.76 12.43
N GLY A 175 -20.53 10.89 11.76
CA GLY A 175 -21.40 9.76 11.41
C GLY A 175 -20.68 8.71 10.57
N PHE A 176 -19.95 9.15 9.54
CA PHE A 176 -19.10 8.28 8.72
C PHE A 176 -18.08 7.50 9.56
N MET A 177 -17.33 8.18 10.43
CA MET A 177 -16.31 7.53 11.26
C MET A 177 -16.93 6.53 12.24
N MET A 178 -18.05 6.87 12.89
CA MET A 178 -18.76 5.95 13.78
C MET A 178 -19.27 4.71 13.06
N GLN A 179 -19.83 4.86 11.85
CA GLN A 179 -20.28 3.72 11.05
C GLN A 179 -19.10 2.81 10.67
N ARG A 180 -17.93 3.38 10.38
CA ARG A 180 -16.72 2.60 10.05
C ARG A 180 -16.10 1.89 11.26
N GLU A 181 -16.26 2.45 12.46
CA GLU A 181 -15.73 1.86 13.70
C GLU A 181 -16.66 0.84 14.35
N ASN A 182 -17.98 0.97 14.18
CA ASN A 182 -18.95 0.11 14.88
C ASN A 182 -19.86 -0.69 13.94
N GLY A 183 -19.93 -0.31 12.66
CA GLY A 183 -20.85 -0.93 11.69
C GLY A 183 -22.33 -0.62 11.94
N PRO A 184 -23.22 -1.20 11.12
CA PRO A 184 -22.92 -1.94 9.90
C PRO A 184 -22.52 -1.00 8.75
N VAL A 185 -21.54 -1.41 7.95
CA VAL A 185 -21.22 -0.75 6.69
C VAL A 185 -22.23 -1.21 5.65
N SER A 186 -22.90 -0.27 4.98
CA SER A 186 -23.84 -0.57 3.88
C SER A 186 -23.15 -1.42 2.81
N SER A 187 -23.85 -2.42 2.26
CA SER A 187 -23.30 -3.33 1.25
C SER A 187 -22.85 -2.61 -0.03
N GLU A 188 -23.43 -1.45 -0.32
CA GLU A 188 -23.01 -0.58 -1.43
C GLU A 188 -21.58 -0.02 -1.25
N TYR A 189 -21.11 0.05 0.00
CA TYR A 189 -19.78 0.50 0.38
C TYR A 189 -18.92 -0.62 0.98
N GLY A 190 -19.42 -1.86 0.92
CA GLY A 190 -18.73 -3.06 1.35
C GLY A 190 -17.68 -3.51 0.34
N LEU A 191 -16.52 -3.94 0.84
CA LEU A 191 -15.47 -4.58 0.04
C LEU A 191 -15.80 -6.06 -0.24
N TRP A 192 -16.45 -6.74 0.70
CA TRP A 192 -16.83 -8.13 0.60
C TRP A 192 -18.19 -8.28 -0.06
N ASN A 193 -18.21 -9.00 -1.17
CA ASN A 193 -19.45 -9.49 -1.75
C ASN A 193 -19.57 -11.00 -1.48
N PRO A 194 -20.70 -11.48 -0.94
CA PRO A 194 -20.91 -12.90 -0.76
C PRO A 194 -20.90 -13.58 -2.13
N MET A 195 -19.99 -14.53 -2.33
CA MET A 195 -20.03 -15.40 -3.51
C MET A 195 -21.17 -16.39 -3.30
N LEU A 196 -22.22 -16.28 -4.13
CA LEU A 196 -23.45 -17.07 -4.01
C LEU A 196 -23.22 -18.58 -4.19
N ASP A 197 -22.09 -19.00 -4.76
CA ASP A 197 -21.86 -20.37 -5.24
C ASP A 197 -20.89 -21.22 -4.40
N GLU A 198 -20.24 -20.67 -3.36
CA GLU A 198 -19.25 -21.40 -2.54
C GLU A 198 -19.63 -21.37 -1.05
N PRO A 199 -20.22 -22.46 -0.51
CA PRO A 199 -20.60 -22.54 0.90
C PRO A 199 -19.33 -22.70 1.76
N GLY A 200 -18.86 -21.59 2.33
CA GLY A 200 -17.72 -21.62 3.26
C GLY A 200 -17.01 -20.30 3.51
N TRP A 201 -17.29 -19.26 2.71
CA TRP A 201 -16.73 -17.93 2.93
C TRP A 201 -17.81 -16.99 3.49
N THR A 202 -17.88 -16.90 4.82
CA THR A 202 -18.61 -15.81 5.48
C THR A 202 -17.76 -14.55 5.41
N PRO A 203 -18.24 -13.46 4.79
CA PRO A 203 -17.57 -12.16 4.84
C PRO A 203 -17.23 -11.79 6.28
N SER A 204 -15.98 -11.38 6.52
CA SER A 204 -15.60 -10.81 7.82
C SER A 204 -16.26 -9.44 7.99
N SER A 205 -16.62 -9.08 9.22
CA SER A 205 -17.18 -7.76 9.53
C SER A 205 -16.23 -6.65 9.05
N GLU A 206 -16.70 -5.73 8.21
CA GLU A 206 -15.89 -4.62 7.66
C GLU A 206 -15.75 -3.44 8.62
N VAL A 207 -15.64 -3.77 9.89
CA VAL A 207 -15.59 -2.82 10.99
C VAL A 207 -14.13 -2.74 11.44
N GLY A 208 -13.60 -1.52 11.53
CA GLY A 208 -12.17 -1.32 11.84
C GLY A 208 -11.61 0.05 11.46
N GLY A 209 -12.48 1.02 11.13
CA GLY A 209 -12.08 2.39 10.82
C GLY A 209 -11.93 2.68 9.33
N GLY A 210 -11.34 3.82 9.00
CA GLY A 210 -11.26 4.30 7.62
C GLY A 210 -10.36 5.51 7.46
N ILE A 211 -10.37 6.07 6.24
CA ILE A 211 -9.58 7.25 5.88
C ILE A 211 -10.55 8.44 5.78
N LEU A 212 -10.31 9.48 6.58
CA LEU A 212 -10.98 10.77 6.45
C LEU A 212 -10.15 11.69 5.54
N ALA A 213 -10.60 11.88 4.31
CA ALA A 213 -9.85 12.56 3.25
C ALA A 213 -10.41 13.96 2.90
N ASP A 214 -11.02 14.65 3.86
CA ASP A 214 -11.54 16.01 3.65
C ASP A 214 -10.42 16.99 3.26
N GLU A 215 -10.80 18.09 2.59
CA GLU A 215 -9.87 19.15 2.24
C GLU A 215 -9.17 19.77 3.47
N MET A 216 -7.99 20.34 3.25
CA MET A 216 -7.29 21.08 4.29
C MET A 216 -8.12 22.29 4.73
N GLY A 217 -8.22 22.53 6.04
CA GLY A 217 -9.07 23.60 6.58
C GLY A 217 -10.50 23.17 6.95
N MET A 218 -10.95 21.98 6.56
CA MET A 218 -12.29 21.45 6.91
C MET A 218 -12.46 21.08 8.40
N GLY A 219 -11.41 21.21 9.21
CA GLY A 219 -11.46 20.97 10.64
C GLY A 219 -11.41 19.49 11.05
N LYS A 220 -10.71 18.64 10.27
CA LYS A 220 -10.52 17.20 10.57
C LYS A 220 -10.09 16.91 12.01
N SER A 221 -9.23 17.76 12.60
CA SER A 221 -8.81 17.61 14.00
C SER A 221 -10.00 17.73 14.97
N LEU A 222 -10.94 18.63 14.71
CA LEU A 222 -12.15 18.76 15.50
C LEU A 222 -13.07 17.53 15.31
N SER A 223 -13.21 17.04 14.07
CA SER A 223 -13.97 15.81 13.79
C SER A 223 -13.39 14.60 14.54
N ILE A 224 -12.06 14.44 14.56
CA ILE A 224 -11.39 13.36 15.30
C ILE A 224 -11.59 13.51 16.81
N LEU A 225 -11.47 14.73 17.36
CA LEU A 225 -11.74 14.96 18.78
C LEU A 225 -13.21 14.66 19.12
N ALA A 226 -14.14 14.97 18.22
CA ALA A 226 -15.54 14.66 18.42
C ALA A 226 -15.78 13.14 18.50
N LEU A 227 -15.15 12.38 17.60
CA LEU A 227 -15.17 10.93 17.64
C LEU A 227 -14.61 10.38 18.96
N ILE A 228 -13.42 10.84 19.37
CA ILE A 228 -12.79 10.44 20.62
C ILE A 228 -13.73 10.70 21.80
N THR A 229 -14.33 11.90 21.86
CA THR A 229 -15.24 12.20 22.97
C THR A 229 -16.43 11.24 22.98
N LYS A 230 -17.05 10.95 21.84
CA LYS A 230 -18.17 9.99 21.75
C LYS A 230 -17.78 8.58 22.19
N THR A 231 -16.55 8.13 21.92
CA THR A 231 -16.12 6.76 22.22
C THR A 231 -15.51 6.56 23.61
N ILE A 232 -15.41 7.60 24.44
CA ILE A 232 -14.91 7.47 25.83
C ILE A 232 -15.75 6.49 26.66
N GLU A 233 -17.08 6.54 26.57
CA GLU A 233 -17.95 5.64 27.35
C GLU A 233 -17.77 4.18 26.92
N SER A 234 -17.64 3.93 25.61
CA SER A 234 -17.31 2.60 25.06
C SER A 234 -15.92 2.13 25.49
N SER A 235 -14.93 3.04 25.53
CA SER A 235 -13.56 2.75 25.99
C SER A 235 -13.55 2.37 27.46
N ASP A 236 -14.41 2.97 28.28
CA ASP A 236 -14.56 2.64 29.69
C ASP A 236 -15.18 1.26 29.91
N GLN A 237 -16.19 0.89 29.13
CA GLN A 237 -16.78 -0.46 29.14
C GLN A 237 -15.75 -1.52 28.70
N TRP A 238 -14.99 -1.22 27.65
CA TRP A 238 -13.88 -2.07 27.18
C TRP A 238 -12.82 -2.31 28.27
N GLY A 239 -12.41 -1.24 28.97
CA GLY A 239 -11.45 -1.33 30.07
C GLY A 239 -11.94 -2.09 31.31
N ARG A 240 -13.26 -2.23 31.48
CA ARG A 240 -13.87 -3.03 32.54
C ARG A 240 -14.01 -4.51 32.17
N GLY A 241 -13.72 -4.87 30.91
CA GLY A 241 -13.86 -6.24 30.41
C GLY A 241 -15.32 -6.65 30.18
N GLU A 242 -16.22 -5.69 30.00
CA GLU A 242 -17.65 -5.94 29.78
C GLU A 242 -17.99 -6.24 28.31
N SER A 243 -17.02 -6.06 27.39
CA SER A 243 -17.17 -6.33 25.95
C SER A 243 -16.76 -7.78 25.64
N SER A 244 -17.75 -8.68 25.49
CA SER A 244 -17.55 -10.09 25.17
C SER A 244 -17.38 -10.31 23.65
N ASP A 245 -16.28 -9.83 23.06
CA ASP A 245 -15.90 -10.28 21.72
C ASP A 245 -14.98 -11.50 21.84
N ALA A 246 -15.63 -12.67 21.85
CA ALA A 246 -14.98 -13.96 21.85
C ALA A 246 -14.40 -14.27 20.45
N ASP A 247 -13.23 -13.70 20.13
CA ASP A 247 -12.34 -14.26 19.11
C ASP A 247 -10.93 -14.42 19.68
N ASP A 248 -10.82 -15.36 20.62
CA ASP A 248 -9.58 -15.66 21.33
C ASP A 248 -8.75 -16.67 20.51
N ARG A 249 -8.03 -16.17 19.50
CA ARG A 249 -6.98 -16.92 18.79
C ARG A 249 -5.58 -16.31 18.95
N ILE A 250 -5.34 -15.51 19.99
CA ILE A 250 -4.00 -15.05 20.34
C ILE A 250 -3.75 -15.22 21.85
N THR A 251 -2.87 -16.19 22.15
CA THR A 251 -2.45 -16.66 23.47
C THR A 251 -1.59 -15.66 24.24
N VAL A 252 -2.06 -14.42 24.44
CA VAL A 252 -1.49 -13.48 25.41
C VAL A 252 -2.63 -12.68 26.04
N PRO A 253 -2.82 -12.70 27.37
CA PRO A 253 -3.82 -11.86 28.02
C PRO A 253 -3.41 -10.39 27.85
N GLN A 254 -4.00 -9.73 26.86
CA GLN A 254 -3.82 -8.30 26.67
C GLN A 254 -4.75 -7.56 27.62
N LYS A 255 -4.19 -6.70 28.47
CA LYS A 255 -4.99 -5.82 29.31
C LYS A 255 -5.66 -4.77 28.42
N PRO A 256 -6.99 -4.64 28.43
CA PRO A 256 -7.67 -3.63 27.62
C PRO A 256 -7.25 -2.23 28.06
N VAL A 257 -6.91 -1.38 27.08
CA VAL A 257 -6.50 0.01 27.30
C VAL A 257 -7.68 0.94 26.98
N ARG A 258 -7.94 1.91 27.86
CA ARG A 258 -9.07 2.86 27.78
C ARG A 258 -8.73 4.15 26.99
N GLY A 259 -7.62 4.17 26.28
CA GLY A 259 -7.04 5.39 25.71
C GLY A 259 -6.94 5.36 24.20
N THR A 260 -7.18 6.51 23.57
CA THR A 260 -6.94 6.71 22.13
C THR A 260 -5.54 7.28 21.91
N LEU A 261 -4.75 6.68 21.01
CA LEU A 261 -3.45 7.18 20.57
C LEU A 261 -3.60 8.06 19.33
N VAL A 262 -3.22 9.32 19.43
CA VAL A 262 -3.16 10.24 18.28
C VAL A 262 -1.72 10.53 17.93
N LEU A 263 -1.29 10.15 16.72
CA LEU A 263 0.04 10.40 16.21
C LEU A 263 0.02 11.58 15.24
N VAL A 264 0.86 12.59 15.50
CA VAL A 264 0.98 13.78 14.65
C VAL A 264 2.47 14.04 14.39
N PRO A 265 2.88 14.43 13.16
CA PRO A 265 4.24 14.86 12.90
C PRO A 265 4.67 16.02 13.81
N SER A 266 5.92 16.03 14.24
CA SER A 266 6.47 17.18 14.97
C SER A 266 6.45 18.40 14.05
N ALA A 267 5.94 19.53 14.54
CA ALA A 267 6.17 20.81 13.90
C ALA A 267 7.67 21.06 13.93
N GLY A 268 8.34 21.03 12.77
CA GLY A 268 9.75 21.35 12.68
C GLY A 268 9.98 22.79 13.17
N SER A 269 10.85 22.94 14.15
CA SER A 269 11.42 24.22 14.59
C SER A 269 12.36 24.79 13.54
#